data_AF-A0A368FT04-F1
#
_entry.id   AF-A0A368FT04-F1
#
_cell.length_a   1.000
_cell.length_b   1.000
_cell.length_c   1.000
_cell.angle_alpha   90.00
_cell.angle_beta   90.00
_cell.angle_gamma   90.00
#
_symmetry.space_group_name_H-M   'P 1'
#
loop_
_entity.id
_entity.type
_entity.pdbx_description
1 polymer ?
#
loop_
_entity_poly.entity_id
_entity_poly.type
_entity_poly.pdbx_seq_one_letter_code
_entity_poly.pdbx_strand_id
1 'polypeptide(L)'
;GCTIRNTPSEHIHCTVWSKHAFNQLFGELDIDDDISPDLTDTGERADGVSNNADMEMPAADGHTGEQNAENGAAQSSSKNGEPSEDSNQEKPISTRAWAENVNYDPEKIFDKLFNDDIVYLLRMEHLWRERRAPVPIKRADAVTETMSSSSASASSTKDVNKVWSVAECAEVFCESVAALSQRKNTLTDNSILHWDKDDEDAMRFVASCANIRATIFGIPRKSLFEIKSMAGNIIPAIATTNAVVAGMVVVEAMKILSGELDKLKVLQDSGETKEKADEESRKRKSVAPPEVLDGETAAKRVKL
;
A
#
# COMPACT_ATOMS: atom_id res chain seq x y z
N GLY A 1 -4.08 -6.89 -8.86
CA GLY A 1 -4.35 -7.88 -7.79
C GLY A 1 -5.70 -7.65 -7.12
N CYS A 2 -6.50 -8.71 -6.92
CA CYS A 2 -7.89 -8.64 -6.43
C CYS A 2 -8.04 -7.94 -5.07
N THR A 3 -7.10 -8.14 -4.13
CA THR A 3 -7.13 -7.49 -2.80
C THR A 3 -7.06 -5.96 -2.88
N ILE A 4 -6.28 -5.40 -3.81
CA ILE A 4 -6.12 -3.95 -3.96
C ILE A 4 -7.36 -3.33 -4.62
N ARG A 5 -7.92 -4.01 -5.64
CA ARG A 5 -9.05 -3.54 -6.45
C ARG A 5 -10.40 -3.74 -5.78
N ASN A 6 -10.63 -4.91 -5.20
CA ASN A 6 -11.94 -5.33 -4.72
C ASN A 6 -12.05 -5.37 -3.19
N THR A 7 -11.09 -5.98 -2.50
CA THR A 7 -11.26 -6.34 -1.07
C THR A 7 -10.10 -5.91 -0.16
N PRO A 8 -9.80 -4.60 -0.05
CA PRO A 8 -8.76 -4.14 0.85
C PRO A 8 -9.14 -4.44 2.31
N SER A 9 -8.20 -5.02 3.05
CA SER A 9 -8.36 -5.36 4.47
C SER A 9 -7.49 -4.52 5.41
N GLU A 10 -6.51 -3.80 4.88
CA GLU A 10 -5.50 -3.06 5.64
C GLU A 10 -5.26 -1.71 4.95
N HIS A 11 -4.82 -0.72 5.72
CA HIS A 11 -4.59 0.62 5.18
C HIS A 11 -3.52 0.64 4.08
N ILE A 12 -2.52 -0.25 4.16
CA ILE A 12 -1.49 -0.35 3.11
C ILE A 12 -2.11 -0.68 1.75
N HIS A 13 -3.15 -1.53 1.70
CA HIS A 13 -3.87 -1.85 0.46
C HIS A 13 -4.53 -0.61 -0.14
N CYS A 14 -5.11 0.26 0.70
CA CYS A 14 -5.67 1.54 0.27
C CYS A 14 -4.58 2.51 -0.21
N THR A 15 -3.44 2.57 0.48
CA THR A 15 -2.30 3.42 0.09
C THR A 15 -1.71 2.99 -1.25
N VAL A 16 -1.56 1.69 -1.49
CA VAL A 16 -1.10 1.15 -2.79
C VAL A 16 -2.10 1.47 -3.89
N TRP A 17 -3.40 1.23 -3.65
CA TRP A 17 -4.46 1.61 -4.60
C TRP A 17 -4.42 3.10 -4.95
N SER A 18 -4.19 3.99 -3.97
CA SER A 18 -4.10 5.43 -4.21
C SER A 18 -2.88 5.84 -5.03
N LYS A 19 -1.76 5.12 -4.94
CA LYS A 19 -0.61 5.31 -5.84
C LYS A 19 -0.95 4.90 -7.27
N HIS A 20 -1.62 3.77 -7.46
CA HIS A 20 -2.12 3.36 -8.77
C HIS A 20 -3.12 4.38 -9.32
N ALA A 21 -4.00 4.93 -8.47
CA ALA A 21 -4.92 5.98 -8.88
C ALA A 21 -4.21 7.26 -9.35
N PHE A 22 -3.11 7.63 -8.68
CA PHE A 22 -2.26 8.74 -9.13
C PHE A 22 -1.65 8.44 -10.51
N ASN A 23 -1.08 7.25 -10.70
CA ASN A 23 -0.48 6.84 -11.96
C ASN A 23 -1.52 6.82 -13.09
N GLN A 24 -2.70 6.25 -12.84
CA GLN A 24 -3.79 6.21 -13.82
C GLN A 24 -4.23 7.61 -14.25
N LEU A 25 -4.40 8.54 -13.30
CA LEU A 25 -4.85 9.89 -13.59
C LEU A 25 -3.75 10.79 -14.19
N PHE A 26 -2.52 10.73 -13.68
CA PHE A 26 -1.49 11.73 -13.97
C PHE A 26 -0.17 11.16 -14.48
N GLY A 27 0.16 9.90 -14.17
CA GLY A 27 1.49 9.32 -14.35
C GLY A 27 1.67 8.36 -15.52
N GLU A 28 2.55 7.38 -15.38
CA GLU A 28 2.71 6.33 -16.39
C GLU A 28 1.58 5.30 -16.25
N LEU A 29 1.03 4.85 -17.38
CA LEU A 29 0.01 3.80 -17.37
C LEU A 29 0.72 2.46 -17.33
N ASP A 30 0.57 1.75 -16.23
CA ASP A 30 0.93 0.34 -16.12
C ASP A 30 -0.35 -0.52 -16.19
N ILE A 31 -0.27 -1.65 -16.89
CA ILE A 31 -1.36 -2.63 -16.98
C ILE A 31 -1.65 -3.25 -15.61
N ASP A 32 -0.63 -3.36 -14.76
CA ASP A 32 -0.77 -3.94 -13.42
C ASP A 32 -1.39 -2.95 -12.39
N ASP A 33 -1.47 -1.67 -12.75
CA ASP A 33 -1.97 -0.56 -11.92
C ASP A 33 -3.46 -0.25 -12.14
N ASP A 34 -4.27 -1.18 -12.69
CA ASP A 34 -5.71 -0.94 -12.84
C ASP A 34 -6.40 -0.80 -11.47
N ILE A 35 -7.17 0.28 -11.34
CA ILE A 35 -7.87 0.66 -10.11
C ILE A 35 -9.37 0.33 -10.14
N SER A 36 -9.92 0.01 -11.31
CA SER A 36 -11.34 -0.30 -11.50
C SER A 36 -11.68 -1.65 -10.83
N PRO A 37 -12.90 -1.87 -10.32
CA PRO A 37 -13.28 -3.18 -9.78
C PRO A 37 -13.05 -4.32 -10.78
N ASP A 38 -12.49 -5.43 -10.31
CA ASP A 38 -12.20 -6.62 -11.12
C ASP A 38 -13.34 -7.62 -11.03
N LEU A 39 -14.09 -7.80 -12.12
CA LEU A 39 -15.22 -8.74 -12.17
C LEU A 39 -14.81 -10.20 -12.36
N THR A 40 -13.54 -10.47 -12.65
CA THR A 40 -13.05 -11.85 -12.85
C THR A 40 -12.69 -12.54 -11.53
N ASP A 41 -12.76 -11.82 -10.41
CA ASP A 41 -12.45 -12.31 -9.08
C ASP A 41 -13.51 -13.29 -8.57
N THR A 42 -13.17 -14.59 -8.61
CA THR A 42 -14.00 -15.69 -8.10
C THR A 42 -14.06 -15.73 -6.56
N GLY A 43 -13.29 -14.88 -5.87
CA GLY A 43 -13.28 -14.81 -4.40
C GLY A 43 -12.43 -15.88 -3.72
N GLU A 44 -11.58 -16.59 -4.47
CA GLU A 44 -10.63 -17.54 -3.90
C GLU A 44 -9.51 -16.79 -3.17
N ARG A 45 -9.47 -16.99 -1.85
CA ARG A 45 -8.50 -16.38 -0.94
C ARG A 45 -7.10 -16.88 -1.33
N ALA A 46 -6.24 -15.98 -1.81
CA ALA A 46 -4.84 -16.29 -2.08
C ALA A 46 -4.08 -16.46 -0.75
N ASP A 47 -4.26 -17.60 -0.09
CA ASP A 47 -3.37 -18.06 0.96
C ASP A 47 -2.11 -18.60 0.29
N GLY A 48 -1.10 -17.73 0.17
CA GLY A 48 0.21 -18.07 -0.35
C GLY A 48 0.95 -19.03 0.58
N VAL A 49 0.68 -20.33 0.45
CA VAL A 49 1.60 -21.38 0.87
C VAL A 49 2.39 -21.79 -0.36
N SER A 50 3.65 -21.35 -0.43
CA SER A 50 4.65 -21.91 -1.32
C SER A 50 4.76 -23.41 -1.07
N ASN A 51 4.35 -24.22 -2.04
CA ASN A 51 4.87 -25.56 -2.19
C ASN A 51 5.34 -25.72 -3.64
N ASN A 52 6.65 -25.60 -3.81
CA ASN A 52 7.36 -26.20 -4.92
C ASN A 52 7.11 -27.72 -4.84
N ALA A 53 6.50 -28.28 -5.87
CA ALA A 53 6.62 -29.68 -6.18
C ALA A 53 6.49 -29.82 -7.70
N ASP A 54 7.64 -29.92 -8.34
CA ASP A 54 7.82 -30.62 -9.60
C ASP A 54 7.03 -31.93 -9.57
N MET A 55 6.19 -32.17 -10.57
CA MET A 55 5.74 -33.53 -10.86
C MET A 55 5.55 -33.69 -12.36
N GLU A 56 6.43 -34.54 -12.89
CA GLU A 56 6.57 -34.98 -14.26
C GLU A 56 5.26 -35.54 -14.85
N MET A 57 5.05 -35.22 -16.13
CA MET A 57 4.14 -35.92 -17.03
C MET A 57 4.68 -37.31 -17.34
N PRO A 58 3.91 -38.41 -17.21
CA PRO A 58 4.25 -39.65 -17.87
C PRO A 58 3.72 -39.65 -19.31
N ALA A 59 4.61 -40.03 -20.21
CA ALA A 59 4.43 -40.22 -21.64
C ALA A 59 3.79 -41.59 -22.00
N ALA A 60 3.67 -41.81 -23.32
CA ALA A 60 3.34 -43.02 -24.09
C ALA A 60 1.85 -43.16 -24.47
N ASP A 61 1.44 -43.54 -25.68
CA ASP A 61 2.03 -43.97 -26.99
C ASP A 61 0.81 -43.96 -27.97
N GLY A 62 0.86 -43.88 -29.30
CA GLY A 62 1.90 -43.94 -30.33
C GLY A 62 1.23 -44.05 -31.73
N HIS A 63 2.07 -44.13 -32.77
CA HIS A 63 1.82 -44.47 -34.20
C HIS A 63 1.21 -43.39 -35.14
N THR A 64 1.68 -43.14 -36.37
CA THR A 64 2.86 -43.54 -37.20
C THR A 64 2.87 -42.71 -38.51
N GLY A 65 4.06 -42.31 -38.98
CA GLY A 65 4.51 -42.13 -40.39
C GLY A 65 4.00 -40.91 -41.19
N GLU A 66 4.75 -40.28 -42.11
CA GLU A 66 6.10 -40.48 -42.63
C GLU A 66 6.45 -39.27 -43.57
N GLN A 67 7.73 -38.93 -43.70
CA GLN A 67 8.45 -38.30 -44.84
C GLN A 67 8.54 -36.75 -45.05
N ASN A 68 9.79 -36.29 -44.86
CA ASN A 68 10.67 -35.49 -45.74
C ASN A 68 10.53 -33.96 -45.97
N ALA A 69 11.52 -33.26 -45.41
CA ALA A 69 12.53 -32.39 -46.07
C ALA A 69 12.27 -30.89 -46.36
N GLU A 70 13.26 -30.11 -45.87
CA GLU A 70 13.84 -28.84 -46.35
C GLU A 70 13.24 -27.46 -46.00
N ASN A 71 14.02 -26.74 -45.17
CA ASN A 71 14.54 -25.36 -45.32
C ASN A 71 13.68 -24.23 -45.90
N GLY A 72 13.65 -23.10 -45.17
CA GLY A 72 13.86 -21.79 -45.79
C GLY A 72 12.80 -20.71 -45.52
N ALA A 73 13.21 -19.74 -44.68
CA ALA A 73 12.95 -18.30 -44.76
C ALA A 73 11.65 -17.74 -45.40
N ALA A 74 10.92 -17.01 -44.55
CA ALA A 74 10.42 -15.65 -44.73
C ALA A 74 9.53 -15.26 -45.94
N GLN A 75 8.34 -14.77 -45.53
CA GLN A 75 7.56 -13.63 -46.05
C GLN A 75 6.46 -13.83 -47.11
N SER A 76 5.28 -13.35 -46.68
CA SER A 76 4.21 -12.69 -47.43
C SER A 76 3.25 -13.54 -48.26
N SER A 77 2.00 -13.63 -47.83
CA SER A 77 0.86 -12.90 -48.41
C SER A 77 -0.48 -13.50 -47.97
N SER A 78 -1.44 -12.60 -47.78
CA SER A 78 -2.76 -12.78 -47.19
C SER A 78 -3.62 -13.92 -47.74
N LYS A 79 -4.42 -14.53 -46.86
CA LYS A 79 -5.81 -14.87 -47.19
C LYS A 79 -6.70 -14.84 -45.96
N ASN A 80 -7.78 -14.09 -46.12
CA ASN A 80 -8.84 -13.78 -45.18
C ASN A 80 -9.52 -15.03 -44.61
N GLY A 81 -9.79 -14.99 -43.31
CA GLY A 81 -10.79 -15.80 -42.64
C GLY A 81 -11.41 -14.95 -41.55
N GLU A 82 -12.48 -14.22 -41.88
CA GLU A 82 -13.33 -13.52 -40.91
C GLU A 82 -13.98 -14.55 -39.97
N PRO A 83 -14.06 -14.23 -38.67
CA PRO A 83 -15.21 -14.62 -37.86
C PRO A 83 -15.99 -13.35 -37.52
N SER A 84 -17.12 -13.18 -38.22
CA SER A 84 -18.33 -12.46 -37.81
C SER A 84 -18.22 -11.59 -36.54
N GLU A 85 -18.01 -10.29 -36.74
CA GLU A 85 -18.25 -9.26 -35.73
C GLU A 85 -19.76 -9.06 -35.58
N ASP A 86 -20.34 -9.61 -34.52
CA ASP A 86 -21.65 -9.20 -34.03
C ASP A 86 -21.47 -8.28 -32.81
N SER A 87 -21.58 -6.99 -33.13
CA SER A 87 -22.12 -5.86 -32.35
C SER A 87 -21.77 -5.67 -30.85
N ASN A 88 -20.96 -4.62 -30.64
CA ASN A 88 -21.16 -3.56 -29.63
C ASN A 88 -20.83 -3.84 -28.14
N GLN A 89 -19.68 -4.46 -27.85
CA GLN A 89 -19.01 -4.17 -26.56
C GLN A 89 -18.17 -2.91 -26.71
N GLU A 90 -18.71 -1.75 -26.30
CA GLU A 90 -17.91 -0.55 -26.08
C GLU A 90 -16.76 -0.92 -25.15
N LYS A 91 -15.52 -0.86 -25.65
CA LYS A 91 -14.33 -1.12 -24.82
C LYS A 91 -14.38 -0.17 -23.62
N PRO A 92 -14.14 -0.64 -22.39
CA PRO A 92 -14.18 0.21 -21.21
C PRO A 92 -13.18 1.37 -21.42
N ILE A 93 -13.69 2.60 -21.32
CA ILE A 93 -12.88 3.81 -21.44
C ILE A 93 -11.86 3.78 -20.30
N SER A 94 -10.58 3.98 -20.61
CA SER A 94 -9.55 4.03 -19.58
C SER A 94 -9.82 5.17 -18.59
N THR A 95 -9.46 4.98 -17.32
CA THR A 95 -9.64 6.00 -16.27
C THR A 95 -9.07 7.35 -16.68
N ARG A 96 -7.91 7.37 -17.37
CA ARG A 96 -7.30 8.58 -17.91
C ARG A 96 -8.16 9.25 -18.98
N ALA A 97 -8.57 8.50 -19.99
CA ALA A 97 -9.34 9.05 -21.11
C ALA A 97 -10.68 9.62 -20.61
N TRP A 98 -11.29 8.96 -19.62
CA TRP A 98 -12.48 9.48 -18.95
C TRP A 98 -12.19 10.76 -18.17
N ALA A 99 -11.09 10.81 -17.39
CA ALA A 99 -10.68 11.99 -16.63
C ALA A 99 -10.39 13.20 -17.55
N GLU A 100 -9.75 12.97 -18.69
CA GLU A 100 -9.50 13.99 -19.72
C GLU A 100 -10.81 14.52 -20.33
N ASN A 101 -11.78 13.63 -20.61
CA ASN A 101 -13.10 14.04 -21.13
C ASN A 101 -13.91 14.89 -20.13
N VAL A 102 -13.77 14.64 -18.82
CA VAL A 102 -14.36 15.51 -17.79
C VAL A 102 -13.45 16.68 -17.40
N ASN A 103 -12.36 16.90 -18.14
CA ASN A 103 -11.41 17.99 -17.97
C ASN A 103 -10.79 18.04 -16.56
N TYR A 104 -10.57 16.86 -15.95
CA TYR A 104 -10.09 16.68 -14.59
C TYR A 104 -10.91 17.41 -13.52
N ASP A 105 -12.23 17.48 -13.69
CA ASP A 105 -13.14 18.01 -12.68
C ASP A 105 -13.02 17.21 -11.36
N PRO A 106 -12.62 17.86 -10.25
CA PRO A 106 -12.32 17.12 -9.01
C PRO A 106 -13.52 16.42 -8.39
N GLU A 107 -14.73 17.00 -8.49
CA GLU A 107 -15.93 16.41 -7.90
C GLU A 107 -16.40 15.20 -8.70
N LYS A 108 -16.37 15.28 -10.04
CA LYS A 108 -16.69 14.13 -10.89
C LYS A 108 -15.71 12.99 -10.68
N ILE A 109 -14.41 13.27 -10.61
CA ILE A 109 -13.41 12.23 -10.34
C ILE A 109 -13.66 11.61 -8.95
N PHE A 110 -13.97 12.44 -7.94
CA PHE A 110 -14.33 11.95 -6.61
C PHE A 110 -15.50 10.98 -6.67
N ASP A 111 -16.63 11.40 -7.25
CA ASP A 111 -17.84 10.59 -7.31
C ASP A 111 -17.62 9.32 -8.14
N LYS A 112 -16.87 9.39 -9.24
CA LYS A 112 -16.55 8.21 -10.04
C LYS A 112 -15.80 7.15 -9.23
N LEU A 113 -14.73 7.54 -8.53
CA LEU A 113 -13.85 6.63 -7.80
C LEU A 113 -14.45 6.12 -6.47
N PHE A 114 -15.17 6.97 -5.76
CA PHE A 114 -15.62 6.72 -4.39
C PHE A 114 -17.12 6.44 -4.27
N ASN A 115 -17.89 6.72 -5.32
CA ASN A 115 -19.30 6.37 -5.41
C ASN A 115 -19.56 5.33 -6.51
N ASP A 116 -19.42 5.70 -7.78
CA ASP A 116 -19.87 4.88 -8.91
C ASP A 116 -19.14 3.54 -8.96
N ASP A 117 -17.82 3.56 -8.81
CA ASP A 117 -17.00 2.33 -8.80
C ASP A 117 -17.28 1.45 -7.58
N ILE A 118 -17.63 2.05 -6.43
CA ILE A 118 -18.03 1.29 -5.24
C ILE A 118 -19.42 0.68 -5.42
N VAL A 119 -20.36 1.42 -6.03
CA VAL A 119 -21.68 0.90 -6.40
C VAL A 119 -21.55 -0.24 -7.41
N TYR A 120 -20.61 -0.13 -8.35
CA TYR A 120 -20.30 -1.21 -9.29
C TYR A 120 -19.71 -2.43 -8.57
N LEU A 121 -18.77 -2.21 -7.66
CA LEU A 121 -18.15 -3.24 -6.83
C LEU A 121 -19.18 -3.99 -5.96
N LEU A 122 -20.20 -3.29 -5.45
CA LEU A 122 -21.29 -3.88 -4.67
C LEU A 122 -22.14 -4.89 -5.45
N ARG A 123 -22.09 -4.89 -6.78
CA ARG A 123 -22.78 -5.90 -7.61
C ARG A 123 -22.20 -7.30 -7.42
N MET A 124 -20.97 -7.43 -6.94
CA MET A 124 -20.33 -8.70 -6.61
C MET A 124 -20.72 -9.18 -5.20
N GLU A 125 -21.99 -9.56 -5.04
CA GLU A 125 -22.58 -9.92 -3.73
C GLU A 125 -21.84 -11.04 -2.99
N HIS A 126 -21.19 -11.97 -3.71
CA HIS A 126 -20.45 -13.09 -3.10
C HIS A 126 -19.28 -12.61 -2.24
N LEU A 127 -18.65 -11.48 -2.59
CA LEU A 127 -17.55 -10.91 -1.84
C LEU A 127 -18.00 -10.45 -0.44
N TRP A 128 -19.26 -10.06 -0.25
CA TRP A 128 -19.76 -9.38 0.95
C TRP A 128 -20.53 -10.27 1.92
N ARG A 129 -20.55 -11.60 1.70
CA ARG A 129 -21.28 -12.54 2.57
C ARG A 129 -20.69 -12.63 3.98
N GLU A 130 -19.37 -12.64 4.05
CA GLU A 130 -18.61 -12.86 5.31
C GLU A 130 -17.90 -11.60 5.81
N ARG A 131 -17.92 -10.52 5.02
CA ARG A 131 -17.22 -9.27 5.34
C ARG A 131 -18.16 -8.08 5.16
N ARG A 132 -17.86 -6.99 5.86
CA ARG A 132 -18.61 -5.74 5.74
C ARG A 132 -18.58 -5.24 4.29
N ALA A 133 -19.75 -4.96 3.73
CA ALA A 133 -19.87 -4.35 2.41
C ALA A 133 -19.37 -2.89 2.43
N PRO A 134 -18.69 -2.43 1.36
CA PRO A 134 -18.22 -1.06 1.28
C PRO A 134 -19.39 -0.07 1.20
N VAL A 135 -19.22 1.11 1.78
CA VAL A 135 -20.25 2.17 1.78
C VAL A 135 -19.82 3.28 0.82
N PRO A 136 -20.50 3.48 -0.33
CA PRO A 136 -20.18 4.54 -1.29
C PRO A 136 -20.29 5.93 -0.65
N ILE A 137 -19.40 6.84 -1.03
CA ILE A 137 -19.39 8.23 -0.53
C ILE A 137 -19.44 9.18 -1.73
N LYS A 138 -20.41 10.10 -1.74
CA LYS A 138 -20.46 11.21 -2.71
C LYS A 138 -19.80 12.45 -2.14
N ARG A 139 -19.33 13.33 -3.03
CA ARG A 139 -18.68 14.57 -2.62
C ARG A 139 -19.60 15.44 -1.75
N ALA A 140 -20.86 15.59 -2.15
CA ALA A 140 -21.85 16.39 -1.44
C ALA A 140 -22.10 15.90 0.01
N ASP A 141 -22.12 14.58 0.20
CA ASP A 141 -22.34 13.96 1.52
C ASP A 141 -21.12 14.15 2.42
N ALA A 142 -19.90 14.13 1.85
CA ALA A 142 -18.68 14.41 2.60
C ALA A 142 -18.59 15.88 3.11
N VAL A 143 -19.27 16.85 2.48
CA VAL A 143 -19.28 18.25 2.94
C VAL A 143 -20.32 18.49 4.04
N THR A 144 -21.42 17.74 4.05
CA THR A 144 -22.50 17.97 5.01
C THR A 144 -22.12 17.57 6.45
N GLU A 145 -21.16 16.65 6.63
CA GLU A 145 -20.53 16.38 7.93
C GLU A 145 -19.83 17.62 8.52
N THR A 146 -19.26 18.49 7.68
CA THR A 146 -18.54 19.70 8.09
C THR A 146 -19.45 20.75 8.71
N MET A 147 -20.68 20.92 8.19
CA MET A 147 -21.59 21.96 8.67
C MET A 147 -22.13 21.70 10.08
N SER A 148 -22.12 20.44 10.53
CA SER A 148 -22.52 20.08 11.90
C SER A 148 -21.42 20.32 12.94
N SER A 149 -20.18 20.54 12.50
CA SER A 149 -19.01 20.79 13.35
C SER A 149 -18.40 22.16 13.02
N SER A 150 -18.99 23.23 13.54
CA SER A 150 -18.55 24.61 13.31
C SER A 150 -17.13 24.84 13.85
N SER A 151 -16.11 24.82 12.98
CA SER A 151 -14.81 25.55 13.03
C SER A 151 -13.65 24.83 12.32
N ALA A 152 -13.79 24.54 11.02
CA ALA A 152 -12.64 24.12 10.22
C ALA A 152 -11.88 25.35 9.70
N SER A 153 -10.81 25.74 10.40
CA SER A 153 -9.82 26.68 9.85
C SER A 153 -8.96 25.93 8.83
N ALA A 154 -8.70 26.55 7.67
CA ALA A 154 -7.74 26.09 6.65
C ALA A 154 -6.32 25.83 7.20
N SER A 155 -6.03 26.24 8.44
CA SER A 155 -4.80 25.92 9.17
C SER A 155 -4.69 24.44 9.61
N SER A 156 -5.78 23.66 9.59
CA SER A 156 -5.84 22.37 10.28
C SER A 156 -5.32 21.17 9.47
N THR A 157 -5.13 21.31 8.15
CA THR A 157 -4.62 20.25 7.27
C THR A 157 -3.09 20.24 7.13
N LYS A 158 -2.39 21.21 7.75
CA LYS A 158 -0.93 21.30 7.74
C LYS A 158 -0.23 20.41 8.76
N ASP A 159 -0.95 19.99 9.81
CA ASP A 159 -0.39 19.06 10.78
C ASP A 159 -0.34 17.64 10.18
N VAL A 160 0.88 17.19 9.89
CA VAL A 160 1.14 15.89 9.26
C VAL A 160 0.79 14.70 10.17
N ASN A 161 0.70 14.91 11.49
CA ASN A 161 0.38 13.86 12.47
C ASN A 161 -1.11 13.77 12.76
N LYS A 162 -1.89 14.76 12.35
CA LYS A 162 -3.35 14.74 12.50
C LYS A 162 -3.96 13.74 11.54
N VAL A 163 -4.91 12.94 12.03
CA VAL A 163 -5.79 12.13 11.19
C VAL A 163 -6.94 13.01 10.70
N TRP A 164 -7.04 13.21 9.39
CA TRP A 164 -8.07 14.03 8.77
C TRP A 164 -9.46 13.39 8.84
N SER A 165 -10.50 14.22 8.94
CA SER A 165 -11.90 13.82 8.79
C SER A 165 -12.22 13.44 7.33
N VAL A 166 -13.40 12.87 7.06
CA VAL A 166 -13.80 12.52 5.68
C VAL A 166 -13.95 13.79 4.86
N ALA A 167 -14.56 14.81 5.45
CA ALA A 167 -14.68 16.14 4.88
C ALA A 167 -13.32 16.75 4.52
N GLU A 168 -12.37 16.74 5.45
CA GLU A 168 -11.02 17.28 5.25
C GLU A 168 -10.29 16.49 4.16
N CYS A 169 -10.38 15.16 4.15
CA CYS A 169 -9.82 14.34 3.07
C CYS A 169 -10.43 14.70 1.72
N ALA A 170 -11.76 14.88 1.64
CA ALA A 170 -12.43 15.21 0.38
C ALA A 170 -12.06 16.61 -0.13
N GLU A 171 -11.87 17.59 0.76
CA GLU A 171 -11.34 18.90 0.41
C GLU A 171 -9.90 18.81 -0.12
N VAL A 172 -9.01 18.16 0.64
CA VAL A 172 -7.60 17.95 0.23
C VAL A 172 -7.50 17.19 -1.09
N PHE A 173 -8.37 16.19 -1.31
CA PHE A 173 -8.43 15.46 -2.58
C PHE A 173 -8.74 16.41 -3.74
N CYS A 174 -9.78 17.24 -3.61
CA CYS A 174 -10.17 18.17 -4.66
C CYS A 174 -9.08 19.21 -4.96
N GLU A 175 -8.46 19.78 -3.92
CA GLU A 175 -7.32 20.68 -4.05
C GLU A 175 -6.16 20.02 -4.81
N SER A 176 -5.81 18.80 -4.42
CA SER A 176 -4.68 18.08 -5.01
C SER A 176 -4.95 17.71 -6.47
N VAL A 177 -6.16 17.28 -6.82
CA VAL A 177 -6.54 17.00 -8.22
C VAL A 177 -6.47 18.26 -9.07
N ALA A 178 -6.96 19.39 -8.57
CA ALA A 178 -6.90 20.66 -9.29
C ALA A 178 -5.44 21.11 -9.52
N ALA A 179 -4.59 21.03 -8.49
CA ALA A 179 -3.18 21.40 -8.59
C ALA A 179 -2.39 20.49 -9.55
N LEU A 180 -2.58 19.17 -9.44
CA LEU A 180 -1.91 18.18 -10.29
C LEU A 180 -2.37 18.28 -11.75
N SER A 181 -3.67 18.52 -11.99
CA SER A 181 -4.21 18.76 -13.34
C SER A 181 -3.61 20.01 -13.98
N GLN A 182 -3.55 21.13 -13.25
CA GLN A 182 -2.91 22.36 -13.74
C GLN A 182 -1.42 22.14 -14.06
N ARG A 183 -0.72 21.40 -13.20
CA ARG A 183 0.68 21.03 -13.41
C ARG A 183 0.86 20.18 -14.67
N LYS A 184 0.02 19.16 -14.86
CA LYS A 184 -0.01 18.31 -16.07
C LYS A 184 -0.21 19.17 -17.33
N ASN A 185 -1.15 20.10 -17.31
CA ASN A 185 -1.44 20.98 -18.45
C ASN A 185 -0.32 21.98 -18.78
N THR A 186 0.54 22.29 -17.82
CA THR A 186 1.68 23.21 -18.02
C THR A 186 2.88 22.50 -18.67
N LEU A 187 2.93 21.18 -18.59
CA LEU A 187 3.99 20.39 -19.21
C LEU A 187 3.71 20.28 -20.72
N THR A 188 4.67 20.74 -21.54
CA THR A 188 4.63 20.56 -22.99
C THR A 188 4.93 19.10 -23.36
N ASP A 189 4.18 18.57 -24.34
CA ASP A 189 4.38 17.24 -24.96
C ASP A 189 3.88 16.03 -24.17
N ASN A 190 2.57 15.97 -23.91
CA ASN A 190 1.87 14.79 -23.37
C ASN A 190 2.54 14.16 -22.14
N SER A 191 3.26 14.99 -21.39
CA SER A 191 4.19 14.58 -20.36
C SER A 191 3.43 14.17 -19.11
N ILE A 192 3.87 13.07 -18.53
CA ILE A 192 3.25 12.45 -17.36
C ILE A 192 3.90 13.00 -16.08
N LEU A 193 3.15 12.98 -14.98
CA LEU A 193 3.67 13.28 -13.66
C LEU A 193 4.25 12.01 -13.03
N HIS A 194 5.47 12.08 -12.50
CA HIS A 194 6.01 11.00 -11.69
C HIS A 194 5.63 11.20 -10.23
N TRP A 195 5.22 10.11 -9.58
CA TRP A 195 4.93 10.15 -8.15
C TRP A 195 6.23 10.33 -7.35
N ASP A 196 6.25 11.32 -6.47
CA ASP A 196 7.30 11.53 -5.48
C ASP A 196 6.68 11.71 -4.09
N LYS A 197 7.22 11.01 -3.09
CA LYS A 197 6.80 11.12 -1.67
C LYS A 197 7.10 12.49 -1.07
N ASP A 198 8.01 13.25 -1.67
CA ASP A 198 8.42 14.58 -1.23
C ASP A 198 7.70 15.72 -1.99
N ASP A 199 6.90 15.39 -3.02
CA ASP A 199 5.96 16.31 -3.66
C ASP A 199 4.69 16.48 -2.81
N GLU A 200 4.42 17.72 -2.38
CA GLU A 200 3.29 18.02 -1.49
C GLU A 200 1.94 17.65 -2.11
N ASP A 201 1.69 18.01 -3.37
CA ASP A 201 0.39 17.78 -4.02
C ASP A 201 0.17 16.29 -4.29
N ALA A 202 1.21 15.57 -4.73
CA ALA A 202 1.15 14.13 -4.97
C ALA A 202 0.94 13.34 -3.66
N MET A 203 1.63 13.73 -2.58
CA MET A 203 1.50 13.05 -1.29
C MET A 203 0.14 13.36 -0.64
N ARG A 204 -0.37 14.59 -0.75
CA ARG A 204 -1.72 14.96 -0.29
C ARG A 204 -2.82 14.24 -1.07
N PHE A 205 -2.65 14.08 -2.38
CA PHE A 205 -3.53 13.25 -3.20
C PHE A 205 -3.56 11.80 -2.69
N VAL A 206 -2.39 11.16 -2.53
CA VAL A 206 -2.33 9.76 -2.06
C VAL A 206 -2.93 9.59 -0.67
N ALA A 207 -2.64 10.50 0.26
CA ALA A 207 -3.12 10.40 1.63
C ALA A 207 -4.64 10.60 1.74
N SER A 208 -5.19 11.62 1.09
CA SER A 208 -6.64 11.87 1.08
C SER A 208 -7.39 10.70 0.43
N CYS A 209 -6.93 10.27 -0.74
CA CYS A 209 -7.48 9.15 -1.51
C CYS A 209 -7.47 7.85 -0.69
N ALA A 210 -6.36 7.55 -0.02
CA ALA A 210 -6.23 6.32 0.78
C ALA A 210 -7.15 6.34 2.00
N ASN A 211 -7.28 7.49 2.67
CA ASN A 211 -8.16 7.65 3.83
C ASN A 211 -9.64 7.58 3.47
N ILE A 212 -10.05 8.14 2.32
CA ILE A 212 -11.44 8.02 1.84
C ILE A 212 -11.74 6.55 1.55
N ARG A 213 -10.85 5.85 0.81
CA ARG A 213 -11.00 4.42 0.55
C ARG A 213 -11.02 3.60 1.83
N ALA A 214 -10.12 3.86 2.79
CA ALA A 214 -10.12 3.18 4.08
C ALA A 214 -11.48 3.33 4.78
N THR A 215 -12.06 4.53 4.77
CA THR A 215 -13.38 4.80 5.35
C THR A 215 -14.49 3.99 4.68
N ILE A 216 -14.49 3.92 3.34
CA ILE A 216 -15.48 3.15 2.54
C ILE A 216 -15.50 1.68 2.97
N PHE A 217 -14.33 1.08 3.23
CA PHE A 217 -14.19 -0.31 3.65
C PHE A 217 -14.20 -0.53 5.17
N GLY A 218 -14.44 0.53 5.97
CA GLY A 218 -14.47 0.44 7.43
C GLY A 218 -13.10 0.24 8.09
N ILE A 219 -12.02 0.58 7.38
CA ILE A 219 -10.64 0.57 7.87
C ILE A 219 -10.35 1.92 8.57
N PRO A 220 -9.68 1.92 9.74
CA PRO A 220 -9.29 3.15 10.40
C PRO A 220 -8.34 4.00 9.54
N ARG A 221 -8.68 5.27 9.35
CA ARG A 221 -7.82 6.28 8.68
C ARG A 221 -6.51 6.49 9.41
N LYS A 222 -5.51 6.98 8.67
CA LYS A 222 -4.18 7.29 9.19
C LYS A 222 -3.78 8.73 8.90
N SER A 223 -2.79 9.21 9.66
CA SER A 223 -2.21 10.54 9.46
C SER A 223 -1.41 10.61 8.16
N LEU A 224 -1.18 11.82 7.65
CA LEU A 224 -0.34 12.05 6.46
C LEU A 224 1.07 11.47 6.65
N PHE A 225 1.63 11.60 7.86
CA PHE A 225 2.95 11.07 8.21
C PHE A 225 3.00 9.53 8.09
N GLU A 226 2.04 8.83 8.66
CA GLU A 226 1.96 7.37 8.57
C GLU A 226 1.77 6.89 7.12
N ILE A 227 0.91 7.56 6.36
CA ILE A 227 0.67 7.22 4.95
C ILE A 227 1.93 7.49 4.12
N LYS A 228 2.64 8.59 4.36
CA LYS A 228 3.92 8.89 3.71
C LYS A 228 4.96 7.81 4.01
N SER A 229 5.02 7.32 5.26
CA SER A 229 5.91 6.22 5.64
C SER A 229 5.62 4.94 4.86
N MET A 230 4.33 4.59 4.72
CA MET A 230 3.88 3.41 3.98
C MET A 230 4.08 3.56 2.46
N ALA A 231 3.74 4.72 1.89
CA ALA A 231 3.77 4.94 0.45
C ALA A 231 5.20 4.99 -0.12
N GLY A 232 6.13 5.53 0.67
CA GLY A 232 7.55 5.69 0.32
C GLY A 232 8.45 4.56 0.82
N ASN A 233 7.91 3.49 1.42
CA ASN A 233 8.68 2.45 2.10
C ASN A 233 9.78 3.03 3.01
N ILE A 234 9.42 4.05 3.81
CA ILE A 234 10.40 4.82 4.58
C ILE A 234 10.92 3.98 5.73
N ILE A 235 12.23 3.75 5.74
CA ILE A 235 12.94 3.12 6.87
C ILE A 235 13.40 4.25 7.81
N PRO A 236 12.98 4.25 9.08
CA PRO A 236 13.47 5.22 10.06
C PRO A 236 15.00 5.14 10.16
N ALA A 237 15.67 6.29 10.02
CA ALA A 237 17.11 6.39 10.14
C ALA A 237 17.48 7.18 11.39
N ILE A 238 18.41 6.66 12.19
CA ILE A 238 18.96 7.35 13.36
C ILE A 238 20.44 7.62 13.08
N ALA A 239 20.87 8.87 13.30
CA ALA A 239 22.25 9.30 13.01
C ALA A 239 23.31 8.44 13.71
N THR A 240 23.00 7.93 14.91
CA THR A 240 23.90 7.07 15.69
C THR A 240 24.17 5.74 14.98
N THR A 241 23.16 5.12 14.37
CA THR A 241 23.32 3.87 13.63
C THR A 241 24.25 4.07 12.44
N ASN A 242 24.08 5.16 11.69
CA ASN A 242 24.96 5.50 10.56
C ASN A 242 26.41 5.74 11.02
N ALA A 243 26.62 6.44 12.14
CA ALA A 243 27.95 6.69 12.69
C ALA A 243 28.65 5.39 13.13
N VAL A 244 27.92 4.47 13.77
CA VAL A 244 28.45 3.17 14.19
C VAL A 244 28.82 2.31 12.97
N VAL A 245 27.92 2.20 11.99
CA VAL A 245 28.18 1.45 10.76
C VAL A 245 29.37 2.03 10.00
N ALA A 246 29.48 3.35 9.87
CA ALA A 246 30.63 3.99 9.23
C ALA A 246 31.95 3.68 9.96
N GLY A 247 31.96 3.72 11.29
CA GLY A 247 33.14 3.34 12.08
C GLY A 247 33.54 1.87 11.87
N MET A 248 32.56 0.96 11.82
CA MET A 248 32.79 -0.47 11.56
C MET A 248 33.34 -0.71 10.15
N VAL A 249 32.83 0.01 9.14
CA VAL A 249 33.35 -0.05 7.77
C VAL A 249 34.82 0.35 7.72
N VAL A 250 35.22 1.41 8.44
CA VAL A 250 36.63 1.84 8.51
C VAL A 250 37.51 0.78 9.18
N VAL A 251 37.06 0.16 10.26
CA VAL A 251 37.81 -0.92 10.93
C VAL A 251 38.02 -2.13 10.03
N GLU A 252 36.99 -2.58 9.31
CA GLU A 252 37.13 -3.69 8.36
C GLU A 252 38.02 -3.29 7.16
N ALA A 253 37.91 -2.06 6.67
CA ALA A 253 38.79 -1.56 5.61
C ALA A 253 40.27 -1.55 6.02
N MET A 254 40.59 -1.23 7.27
CA MET A 254 41.96 -1.28 7.79
C MET A 254 42.53 -2.71 7.79
N LYS A 255 41.70 -3.73 8.04
CA LYS A 255 42.12 -5.14 7.96
C LYS A 255 42.45 -5.54 6.52
N ILE A 256 41.65 -5.09 5.56
CA ILE A 256 41.89 -5.31 4.12
C ILE A 256 43.25 -4.72 3.72
N LEU A 257 43.50 -3.46 4.09
CA LEU A 257 44.76 -2.78 3.80
C LEU A 257 45.98 -3.44 4.46
N SER A 258 45.77 -4.09 5.60
CA SER A 258 46.82 -4.82 6.33
C SER A 258 47.03 -6.26 5.81
N GLY A 259 46.26 -6.71 4.82
CA GLY A 259 46.32 -8.07 4.29
C GLY A 259 45.68 -9.14 5.19
N GLU A 260 44.97 -8.74 6.24
CA GLU A 260 44.35 -9.63 7.24
C GLU A 260 42.94 -10.07 6.82
N LEU A 261 42.82 -10.62 5.61
CA LEU A 261 41.52 -10.96 5.00
C LEU A 261 40.78 -12.07 5.76
N ASP A 262 41.51 -12.97 6.40
CA ASP A 262 40.98 -14.05 7.26
C ASP A 262 40.25 -13.52 8.51
N LYS A 263 40.51 -12.27 8.91
CA LYS A 263 39.91 -11.64 10.09
C LYS A 263 38.70 -10.77 9.80
N LEU A 264 38.26 -10.71 8.55
CA LEU A 264 37.05 -10.00 8.15
C LEU A 264 35.82 -10.67 8.77
N LYS A 265 34.86 -9.86 9.22
CA LYS A 265 33.62 -10.36 9.83
C LYS A 265 32.41 -9.66 9.25
N VAL A 266 31.35 -10.43 9.03
CA VAL A 266 30.01 -9.88 8.82
C VAL A 266 29.49 -9.45 10.19
N LEU A 267 29.27 -8.15 10.35
CA LEU A 267 28.78 -7.57 11.59
C LEU A 267 27.31 -7.19 11.39
N GLN A 268 26.44 -7.71 12.25
CA GLN A 268 25.00 -7.44 12.25
C GLN A 268 24.56 -6.97 13.62
N ASP A 269 23.68 -5.95 13.66
CA ASP A 269 23.09 -5.49 14.91
C ASP A 269 22.09 -6.53 15.43
N SER A 270 22.40 -7.15 16.56
CA SER A 270 21.62 -8.24 17.15
C SER A 270 20.59 -7.66 18.12
N GLY A 271 19.55 -7.01 17.59
CA GLY A 271 18.55 -6.27 18.37
C GLY A 271 17.75 -7.08 19.41
N GLU A 272 17.87 -8.41 19.46
CA GLU A 272 16.96 -9.27 20.25
C GLU A 272 17.58 -9.98 21.46
N THR A 273 18.90 -9.87 21.71
CA THR A 273 19.53 -10.67 22.80
C THR A 273 19.46 -10.05 24.19
N LYS A 274 19.08 -8.76 24.32
CA LYS A 274 19.11 -8.06 25.63
C LYS A 274 17.84 -8.19 26.46
N GLU A 275 16.64 -8.32 25.88
CA GLU A 275 15.41 -8.41 26.66
C GLU A 275 15.30 -9.71 27.47
N LYS A 276 15.76 -10.84 26.92
CA LYS A 276 15.73 -12.12 27.65
C LYS A 276 16.68 -12.16 28.84
N ALA A 277 17.82 -11.45 28.78
CA ALA A 277 18.79 -11.40 29.87
C ALA A 277 18.29 -10.56 31.07
N ASP A 278 17.57 -9.46 30.80
CA ASP A 278 17.00 -8.61 31.84
C ASP A 278 15.77 -9.26 32.51
N GLU A 279 14.96 -10.01 31.76
CA GLU A 279 13.82 -10.74 32.35
C GLU A 279 14.27 -11.92 33.22
N GLU A 280 15.31 -12.65 32.82
CA GLU A 280 15.86 -13.74 33.64
C GLU A 280 16.56 -13.21 34.91
N SER A 281 17.20 -12.04 34.82
CA SER A 281 17.81 -11.34 35.96
C SER A 281 16.77 -10.80 36.95
N ARG A 282 15.58 -10.39 36.47
CA ARG A 282 14.45 -10.00 37.34
C ARG A 282 13.81 -11.20 38.05
N LYS A 283 13.65 -12.33 37.35
CA LYS A 283 13.12 -13.57 37.96
C LYS A 283 14.04 -14.10 39.07
N ARG A 284 15.36 -14.05 38.88
CA ARG A 284 16.35 -14.49 39.90
C ARG A 284 16.40 -13.60 41.15
N LYS A 285 16.07 -12.31 41.06
CA LYS A 285 15.99 -11.40 42.22
C LYS A 285 14.69 -11.51 43.03
N SER A 286 13.66 -12.18 42.51
CA SER A 286 12.35 -12.30 43.18
C SER A 286 12.23 -13.50 44.14
N VAL A 287 13.25 -14.37 44.21
CA VAL A 287 13.25 -15.55 45.08
C VAL A 287 14.27 -15.34 46.20
N ALA A 288 13.88 -14.59 47.23
CA ALA A 288 14.60 -14.54 48.51
C ALA A 288 14.04 -15.65 49.44
N PRO A 289 14.87 -16.30 50.28
CA PRO A 289 14.40 -17.36 51.17
C PRO A 289 13.64 -16.79 52.38
N PRO A 290 12.76 -17.59 53.03
CA PRO A 290 11.93 -17.11 54.13
C PRO A 290 12.78 -16.79 55.36
N GLU A 291 12.60 -15.59 55.92
CA GLU A 291 13.21 -15.14 57.17
C GLU A 291 12.70 -15.98 58.35
N VAL A 292 13.64 -16.38 59.21
CA VAL A 292 13.40 -17.06 60.48
C VAL A 292 12.84 -16.05 61.49
N LEU A 293 11.64 -16.32 62.00
CA LEU A 293 11.00 -15.52 63.05
C LEU A 293 11.58 -15.92 64.43
N ASP A 294 12.48 -15.10 64.96
CA ASP A 294 12.78 -15.10 66.40
C ASP A 294 12.02 -13.94 67.05
N GLY A 295 11.17 -14.29 68.02
CA GLY A 295 10.35 -13.36 68.77
C GLY A 295 11.08 -12.80 69.98
N GLU A 296 10.99 -11.49 70.21
CA GLU A 296 11.12 -10.94 71.55
C GLU A 296 10.33 -9.62 71.72
N THR A 297 9.24 -9.76 72.48
CA THR A 297 8.73 -8.83 73.50
C THR A 297 8.34 -7.40 73.12
N ALA A 298 7.03 -7.22 72.93
CA ALA A 298 6.34 -5.94 73.04
C ALA A 298 6.33 -5.41 74.49
N ALA A 299 6.77 -4.16 74.67
CA ALA A 299 6.44 -3.37 75.85
C ALA A 299 6.31 -1.86 75.52
N LYS A 300 5.05 -1.42 75.44
CA LYS A 300 4.48 -0.14 75.92
C LYS A 300 5.29 1.16 75.69
N ARG A 301 4.70 2.09 74.94
CA ARG A 301 4.34 3.40 75.51
C ARG A 301 3.25 4.14 74.71
N VAL A 302 2.26 4.61 75.45
CA VAL A 302 1.16 5.51 75.05
C VAL A 302 1.55 6.95 75.41
N LYS A 303 0.89 7.91 74.72
CA LYS A 303 0.82 9.39 74.91
C LYS A 303 1.81 10.18 74.04
N LEU A 304 1.42 11.21 73.29
CA LEU A 304 0.19 12.02 73.20
C LEU A 304 -0.30 12.08 71.76
#